data_AF-A0A8T3R9S0-F1
#
_entry.id   AF-A0A8T3R9S0-F1
#
_cell.length_a   1.000
_cell.length_b   1.000
_cell.length_c   1.000
_cell.angle_alpha   90.00
_cell.angle_beta   90.00
_cell.angle_gamma   90.00
#
_symmetry.space_group_name_H-M   'P 1'
#
loop_
_entity.id
_entity.type
_entity.pdbx_description
1 polymer ?
#
loop_
_entity_poly.entity_id
_entity_poly.type
_entity_poly.pdbx_seq_one_letter_code
_entity_poly.pdbx_strand_id
1 'polypeptide(L)'
;MTTATPRADPRRIRACLEPAAEAVRAGVIPSAVVAVADSTGTLSIDIFPGPTTQRLRADSIFFLASLTKPVVATAVMRLVERGLVDLQVPIAQYVPSFQGPSKERVTTWHVLTHTAGVQDIHPDVLRNQRPSSARLLEMICQAPLRFEPG
;
A
#
# COMPACT_ATOMS: atom_id res chain seq x y z
N MET A 1 25.99 26.56 10.48
CA MET A 1 26.66 25.41 11.12
C MET A 1 25.90 24.15 10.72
N THR A 2 26.44 23.39 9.77
CA THR A 2 25.84 22.13 9.29
C THR A 2 26.24 21.04 10.26
N THR A 3 25.38 20.68 11.21
CA THR A 3 25.62 19.49 12.04
C THR A 3 25.53 18.28 11.11
N ALA A 4 26.65 17.59 10.89
CA ALA A 4 26.66 16.34 10.15
C ALA A 4 25.63 15.39 10.78
N THR A 5 24.66 14.94 9.99
CA THR A 5 23.70 13.92 10.44
C THR A 5 24.51 12.72 10.92
N PRO A 6 24.37 12.28 12.19
CA PRO A 6 25.14 11.16 12.69
C PRO A 6 24.85 9.94 11.82
N ARG A 7 25.89 9.37 11.20
CA ARG A 7 25.78 8.10 10.46
C ARG A 7 25.21 7.03 11.39
N ALA A 8 24.25 6.26 10.88
CA ALA A 8 23.63 5.18 11.64
C ALA A 8 24.69 4.20 12.18
N ASP A 9 24.61 3.85 13.47
CA ASP A 9 25.51 2.88 14.10
C ASP A 9 25.25 1.48 13.51
N PRO A 10 26.25 0.84 12.87
CA PRO A 10 26.10 -0.49 12.29
C PRO A 10 25.61 -1.55 13.27
N ARG A 11 25.93 -1.42 14.57
CA ARG A 11 25.44 -2.34 15.61
C ARG A 11 23.94 -2.19 15.82
N ARG A 12 23.41 -0.97 15.74
CA ARG A 12 21.97 -0.70 15.84
C ARG A 12 21.25 -1.21 14.60
N ILE A 13 21.81 -1.02 13.41
CA ILE A 13 21.27 -1.61 12.17
C ILE A 13 21.15 -3.12 12.34
N ARG A 14 22.24 -3.81 12.72
CA ARG A 14 22.22 -5.26 12.93
C ARG A 14 21.18 -5.70 13.96
N ALA A 15 21.09 -4.99 15.09
CA ALA A 15 20.10 -5.29 16.13
C ALA A 15 18.65 -5.17 15.64
N CYS A 16 18.34 -4.17 14.80
CA CYS A 16 17.01 -4.00 14.21
C CYS A 16 16.64 -5.11 13.22
N LEU A 17 17.61 -5.83 12.67
CA LEU A 17 17.40 -6.89 11.67
C LEU A 17 17.24 -8.28 12.30
N GLU A 18 17.66 -8.45 13.55
CA GLU A 18 17.60 -9.74 14.26
C GLU A 18 16.20 -10.39 14.27
N PRO A 19 15.09 -9.64 14.45
CA PRO A 19 13.76 -10.25 14.38
C PRO A 19 13.45 -10.92 13.04
N ALA A 20 13.92 -10.37 11.92
CA ALA A 20 13.72 -10.97 10.60
C ALA A 20 14.57 -12.25 10.45
N ALA A 21 15.82 -12.21 10.93
CA ALA A 21 16.70 -13.38 10.94
C ALA A 21 16.11 -14.52 11.79
N GLU A 22 15.62 -14.21 12.99
CA GLU A 22 14.99 -15.17 13.89
C GLU A 22 13.71 -15.75 13.29
N ALA A 23 12.85 -14.92 12.70
CA ALA A 23 11.63 -15.40 12.04
C ALA A 23 11.92 -16.41 10.91
N VAL A 24 13.04 -16.25 10.18
CA VAL A 24 13.48 -17.22 9.17
C VAL A 24 14.05 -18.49 9.83
N ARG A 25 14.91 -18.37 10.84
CA ARG A 25 15.50 -19.53 11.55
C ARG A 25 14.43 -20.39 12.23
N ALA A 26 13.44 -19.76 12.85
CA ALA A 26 12.31 -20.41 13.50
C ALA A 26 11.27 -20.96 12.51
N GLY A 27 11.43 -20.70 11.20
CA GLY A 27 10.50 -21.17 10.18
C GLY A 27 9.15 -20.44 10.15
N VAL A 28 9.03 -19.29 10.81
CA VAL A 28 7.82 -18.45 10.80
C VAL A 28 7.58 -17.85 9.41
N ILE A 29 8.66 -17.45 8.72
CA ILE A 29 8.64 -17.03 7.32
C ILE A 29 9.70 -17.80 6.53
N PRO A 30 9.48 -18.08 5.23
CA PRO A 30 10.41 -18.87 4.43
C PRO A 30 11.73 -18.13 4.09
N SER A 31 11.70 -16.80 4.13
CA SER A 31 12.85 -15.94 3.92
C SER A 31 12.50 -14.46 4.11
N ALA A 32 13.51 -13.60 4.22
CA ALA A 32 13.34 -12.15 4.18
C ALA A 32 14.47 -11.45 3.39
N VAL A 33 14.15 -10.30 2.80
CA VAL A 33 15.13 -9.29 2.39
C VAL A 33 14.75 -8.00 3.11
N VAL A 34 15.68 -7.40 3.83
CA VAL A 34 15.42 -6.18 4.60
C VAL A 34 16.41 -5.11 4.19
N ALA A 35 15.89 -3.96 3.78
CA ALA A 35 16.70 -2.78 3.48
C ALA A 35 16.52 -1.74 4.59
N VAL A 36 17.62 -1.16 5.06
CA VAL A 36 17.63 0.00 5.95
C VAL A 36 18.14 1.18 5.15
N ALA A 37 17.41 2.30 5.17
CA ALA A 37 17.74 3.50 4.42
C ALA A 37 17.46 4.76 5.24
N ASP A 38 18.16 5.84 4.91
CA ASP A 38 17.87 7.19 5.39
C ASP A 38 17.75 8.17 4.22
N SER A 39 17.72 9.47 4.51
CA SER A 39 17.61 10.52 3.48
C SER A 39 18.81 10.60 2.54
N THR A 40 19.94 9.97 2.89
CA THR A 40 21.16 9.91 2.06
C THR A 40 21.19 8.67 1.16
N GLY A 41 20.34 7.69 1.42
CA GLY A 41 20.18 6.49 0.61
C GLY A 41 20.12 5.21 1.43
N THR A 42 20.35 4.08 0.75
CA THR A 42 20.36 2.76 1.38
C THR A 42 21.63 2.55 2.20
N LEU A 43 21.46 2.22 3.47
CA LEU A 43 22.52 1.96 4.45
C LEU A 43 22.90 0.47 4.50
N SER A 44 21.93 -0.43 4.39
CA SER A 44 22.16 -1.87 4.28
C SER A 44 21.05 -2.56 3.49
N ILE A 45 21.39 -3.71 2.89
CA ILE A 45 20.44 -4.68 2.36
C ILE A 45 20.90 -6.05 2.86
N ASP A 46 20.08 -6.68 3.67
CA ASP A 46 20.40 -7.94 4.33
C ASP A 46 19.43 -9.03 3.84
N ILE A 47 19.97 -10.20 3.51
CA ILE A 47 19.25 -11.33 2.92
C ILE A 47 19.25 -12.47 3.93
N PHE A 48 18.06 -12.97 4.26
CA PHE A 48 17.84 -14.08 5.17
C PHE A 48 17.17 -15.23 4.40
N PRO A 49 17.95 -16.10 3.74
CA PRO A 49 17.40 -17.27 3.05
C PRO A 49 17.02 -18.36 4.05
N GLY A 50 15.93 -19.06 3.78
CA GLY A 50 15.54 -20.29 4.44
C GLY A 50 15.94 -21.54 3.63
N PRO A 51 15.58 -22.75 4.09
CA PRO A 51 15.97 -24.00 3.46
C PRO A 51 15.56 -24.13 1.98
N THR A 52 14.39 -23.58 1.62
CA THR A 52 13.82 -23.67 0.26
C THR A 52 14.09 -22.44 -0.61
N THR A 53 14.72 -21.40 -0.05
CA THR A 53 14.91 -20.08 -0.68
C THR A 53 16.39 -19.71 -0.82
N GLN A 54 17.27 -20.71 -0.95
CA GLN A 54 18.73 -20.55 -1.08
C GLN A 54 19.17 -19.68 -2.27
N ARG A 55 18.32 -19.52 -3.29
CA ARG A 55 18.59 -18.64 -4.45
C ARG A 55 18.07 -17.21 -4.27
N LEU A 56 17.65 -16.83 -3.07
CA LEU A 56 17.15 -15.48 -2.80
C LEU A 56 18.24 -14.43 -3.03
N ARG A 57 17.86 -13.32 -3.65
CA ARG A 57 18.73 -12.20 -3.99
C ARG A 57 18.11 -10.89 -3.51
N ALA A 58 18.95 -9.86 -3.34
CA ALA A 58 18.51 -8.51 -2.97
C ALA A 58 17.46 -7.92 -3.93
N ASP A 59 17.49 -8.34 -5.20
CA ASP A 59 16.60 -7.90 -6.30
C ASP A 59 15.44 -8.88 -6.57
N SER A 60 15.19 -9.85 -5.68
CA SER A 60 14.08 -10.79 -5.85
C SER A 60 12.73 -10.07 -5.75
N ILE A 61 11.79 -10.43 -6.62
CA ILE A 61 10.48 -9.79 -6.71
C ILE A 61 9.50 -10.48 -5.74
N PHE A 62 8.78 -9.67 -4.97
CA PHE A 62 7.75 -10.12 -4.03
C PHE A 62 6.39 -9.51 -4.39
N PHE A 63 5.31 -10.22 -4.04
CA PHE A 63 3.97 -9.63 -4.09
C PHE A 63 3.81 -8.59 -2.98
N LEU A 64 3.68 -7.32 -3.36
CA LEU A 64 3.57 -6.18 -2.43
C LEU A 64 2.21 -6.08 -1.73
N ALA A 65 1.16 -6.69 -2.30
CA ALA A 65 -0.21 -6.60 -1.80
C ALA A 65 -0.59 -5.14 -1.44
N SER A 66 -1.06 -4.89 -0.22
CA SER A 66 -1.49 -3.56 0.25
C SER A 66 -0.40 -2.50 0.28
N LEU A 67 0.89 -2.84 0.19
CA LEU A 67 1.97 -1.86 0.04
C LEU A 67 1.90 -1.10 -1.29
N THR A 68 1.01 -1.50 -2.20
CA THR A 68 0.67 -0.75 -3.42
C THR A 68 -0.10 0.54 -3.11
N LYS A 69 -0.86 0.62 -1.99
CA LYS A 69 -1.74 1.76 -1.69
C LYS A 69 -1.00 3.11 -1.57
N PRO A 70 0.13 3.24 -0.85
CA PRO A 70 0.87 4.50 -0.80
C PRO A 70 1.37 4.96 -2.17
N VAL A 71 1.72 4.03 -3.07
CA VAL A 71 2.12 4.36 -4.45
C VAL A 71 0.94 4.96 -5.22
N VAL A 72 -0.24 4.34 -5.12
CA VAL A 72 -1.48 4.87 -5.72
C VAL A 72 -1.87 6.22 -5.12
N ALA A 73 -1.83 6.35 -3.79
CA ALA A 73 -2.11 7.61 -3.11
C ALA A 73 -1.16 8.73 -3.57
N THR A 74 0.14 8.42 -3.72
CA THR A 74 1.12 9.37 -4.27
C THR A 74 0.76 9.77 -5.70
N ALA A 75 0.37 8.83 -6.55
CA ALA A 75 -0.08 9.15 -7.91
C ALA A 75 -1.31 10.06 -7.92
N VAL A 76 -2.28 9.84 -7.02
CA VAL A 76 -3.43 10.74 -6.85
C VAL A 76 -2.99 12.13 -6.38
N MET A 77 -2.09 12.23 -5.40
CA MET A 77 -1.58 13.54 -4.95
C MET A 77 -0.84 14.31 -6.05
N ARG A 78 -0.15 13.62 -6.97
CA ARG A 78 0.42 14.27 -8.18
C ARG A 78 -0.65 14.85 -9.10
N LEU A 79 -1.83 14.24 -9.17
CA LEU A 79 -2.97 14.81 -9.92
C LEU A 79 -3.58 16.01 -9.19
N VAL A 80 -3.58 15.99 -7.85
CA VAL A 80 -3.99 17.13 -7.01
C VAL A 80 -3.07 18.33 -7.23
N GLU A 81 -1.76 18.13 -7.20
CA GLU A 81 -0.77 19.20 -7.50
C GLU A 81 -0.98 19.84 -8.88
N ARG A 82 -1.51 19.07 -9.84
CA ARG A 82 -1.80 19.53 -11.21
C ARG A 82 -3.17 20.17 -11.36
N GLY A 83 -3.98 20.22 -10.30
CA GLY A 83 -5.36 20.71 -10.35
C GLY A 83 -6.32 19.80 -11.12
N LEU A 84 -5.96 18.54 -11.37
CA LEU A 84 -6.79 17.56 -12.09
C LEU A 84 -7.72 16.78 -11.17
N VAL A 85 -7.34 16.66 -9.89
CA VAL A 85 -8.14 16.03 -8.84
C VAL A 85 -8.22 16.98 -7.66
N ASP A 86 -9.39 17.13 -7.07
CA ASP A 86 -9.60 17.85 -5.82
C ASP A 86 -9.99 16.84 -4.72
N LEU A 87 -9.38 17.00 -3.55
CA LEU A 87 -9.61 16.12 -2.40
C LEU A 87 -11.00 16.32 -1.78
N GLN A 88 -11.56 17.53 -1.89
CA GLN A 88 -12.79 17.94 -1.21
C GLN A 88 -14.03 17.85 -2.10
N VAL A 89 -13.87 17.60 -3.40
CA VAL A 89 -15.01 17.43 -4.30
C VAL A 89 -15.56 16.00 -4.27
N PRO A 90 -16.87 15.81 -4.52
CA PRO A 90 -17.46 14.49 -4.62
C PRO A 90 -16.78 13.62 -5.67
N ILE A 91 -16.47 12.37 -5.33
CA ILE A 91 -15.82 11.41 -6.24
C ILE A 91 -16.69 11.14 -7.49
N ALA A 92 -18.01 11.34 -7.37
CA ALA A 92 -18.96 11.25 -8.48
C ALA A 92 -18.65 12.22 -9.64
N GLN A 93 -17.89 13.30 -9.40
CA GLN A 93 -17.41 14.16 -10.50
C GLN A 93 -16.42 13.43 -11.43
N TYR A 94 -15.62 12.51 -10.89
CA TYR A 94 -14.66 11.71 -11.64
C TYR A 94 -15.22 10.35 -12.04
N VAL A 95 -16.17 9.82 -11.26
CA VAL A 95 -16.84 8.54 -11.49
C VAL A 95 -18.36 8.77 -11.52
N PRO A 96 -18.93 9.24 -12.64
CA PRO A 96 -20.34 9.63 -12.71
C PRO A 96 -21.33 8.52 -12.39
N SER A 97 -20.94 7.26 -12.53
CA SER A 97 -21.75 6.08 -12.17
C SER A 97 -21.84 5.82 -10.66
N PHE A 98 -21.02 6.49 -9.84
CA PHE A 98 -21.03 6.33 -8.39
C PHE A 98 -22.19 7.14 -7.77
N GLN A 99 -23.40 6.59 -7.88
CA GLN A 99 -24.65 7.22 -7.45
C GLN A 99 -25.43 6.34 -6.48
N GLY A 100 -26.30 6.97 -5.69
CA GLY A 100 -27.13 6.31 -4.68
C GLY A 100 -27.17 7.11 -3.38
N PRO A 101 -27.93 6.64 -2.38
CA PRO A 101 -28.09 7.35 -1.11
C PRO A 101 -26.74 7.67 -0.46
N SER A 102 -26.55 8.92 -0.05
CA SER A 102 -25.37 9.46 0.64
C SER A 102 -24.05 9.42 -0.15
N LYS A 103 -24.03 8.88 -1.38
CA LYS A 103 -22.82 8.79 -2.21
C LYS A 103 -22.39 10.12 -2.79
N GLU A 104 -23.30 11.07 -2.92
CA GLU A 104 -23.04 12.46 -3.30
C GLU A 104 -22.14 13.19 -2.29
N ARG A 105 -22.04 12.69 -1.06
CA ARG A 105 -21.16 13.21 0.00
C ARG A 105 -19.76 12.57 0.03
N VAL A 106 -19.54 11.50 -0.73
CA VAL A 106 -18.23 10.83 -0.76
C VAL A 106 -17.26 11.66 -1.57
N THR A 107 -16.21 12.18 -0.94
CA THR A 107 -15.14 12.94 -1.60
C THR A 107 -13.95 12.06 -1.93
N THR A 108 -13.03 12.54 -2.76
CA THR A 108 -11.75 11.87 -3.00
C THR A 108 -10.98 11.64 -1.69
N TRP A 109 -11.04 12.59 -0.75
CA TRP A 109 -10.46 12.46 0.59
C TRP A 109 -11.00 11.23 1.31
N HIS A 110 -12.33 11.07 1.40
CA HIS A 110 -12.95 9.93 2.08
C HIS A 110 -12.49 8.58 1.50
N VAL A 111 -12.26 8.50 0.19
CA VAL A 111 -11.74 7.29 -0.46
C VAL A 111 -10.30 7.01 -0.03
N LEU A 112 -9.43 8.02 -0.05
CA LEU A 112 -8.02 7.87 0.32
C LEU A 112 -7.81 7.59 1.81
N THR A 113 -8.72 8.04 2.68
CA THR A 113 -8.63 7.87 4.14
C THR A 113 -9.46 6.72 4.68
N HIS A 114 -10.07 5.90 3.81
CA HIS A 114 -10.94 4.78 4.21
C HIS A 114 -12.17 5.19 5.06
N THR A 115 -12.71 6.39 4.82
CA THR A 115 -13.91 6.91 5.52
C THR A 115 -15.11 7.11 4.58
N ALA A 116 -15.09 6.52 3.39
CA ALA A 116 -16.15 6.65 2.39
C ALA A 116 -17.36 5.73 2.58
N GLY A 117 -17.27 4.71 3.45
CA GLY A 117 -18.32 3.70 3.58
C GLY A 117 -18.39 2.68 2.43
N VAL A 118 -17.44 2.70 1.48
CA VAL A 118 -17.40 1.78 0.33
C VAL A 118 -17.17 0.33 0.79
N GLN A 119 -17.90 -0.61 0.18
CA GLN A 119 -17.78 -2.03 0.48
C GLN A 119 -16.50 -2.65 -0.09
N ASP A 120 -15.91 -3.58 0.67
CA ASP A 120 -14.87 -4.46 0.14
C ASP A 120 -15.47 -5.49 -0.82
N ILE A 121 -14.70 -5.86 -1.84
CA ILE A 121 -15.03 -6.97 -2.73
C ILE A 121 -14.54 -8.26 -2.11
N HIS A 122 -15.42 -9.27 -2.04
CA HIS A 122 -15.09 -10.55 -1.43
C HIS A 122 -13.84 -11.20 -2.08
N PRO A 123 -12.89 -11.74 -1.29
CA PRO A 123 -11.65 -12.32 -1.82
C PRO A 123 -11.85 -13.39 -2.90
N ASP A 124 -12.89 -14.20 -2.81
CA ASP A 124 -13.17 -15.24 -3.82
C ASP A 124 -13.50 -14.65 -5.20
N VAL A 125 -14.18 -13.50 -5.24
CA VAL A 125 -14.42 -12.79 -6.51
C VAL A 125 -13.09 -12.36 -7.12
N LEU A 126 -12.20 -11.78 -6.31
CA LEU A 126 -10.90 -11.30 -6.78
C LEU A 126 -9.98 -12.45 -7.23
N ARG A 127 -9.97 -13.58 -6.51
CA ARG A 127 -9.02 -14.68 -6.77
C ARG A 127 -9.50 -15.65 -7.85
N ASN A 128 -10.78 -16.01 -7.83
CA ASN A 128 -11.32 -17.08 -8.67
C ASN A 128 -12.01 -16.54 -9.93
N GLN A 129 -12.77 -15.45 -9.80
CA GLN A 129 -13.48 -14.86 -10.95
C GLN A 129 -12.61 -13.86 -11.72
N ARG A 130 -11.66 -13.20 -11.03
CA ARG A 130 -10.70 -12.25 -11.60
C ARG A 130 -11.36 -11.24 -12.56
N PRO A 131 -12.40 -10.51 -12.11
CA PRO A 131 -13.08 -9.53 -12.94
C PRO A 131 -12.13 -8.42 -13.41
N SER A 132 -12.46 -7.80 -14.55
CA SER A 132 -11.76 -6.61 -15.03
C SER A 132 -11.93 -5.43 -14.07
N SER A 133 -11.02 -4.44 -14.14
CA SER A 133 -11.14 -3.22 -13.34
C SER A 133 -12.45 -2.47 -13.60
N ALA A 134 -12.95 -2.48 -14.85
CA ALA A 134 -14.25 -1.90 -15.19
C ALA A 134 -15.39 -2.61 -14.46
N ARG A 135 -15.37 -3.95 -14.43
CA ARG A 135 -16.39 -4.73 -13.73
C ARG A 135 -16.33 -4.53 -12.21
N LEU A 136 -15.13 -4.42 -11.64
CA LEU A 136 -14.95 -4.09 -10.23
C LEU A 136 -15.53 -2.72 -9.89
N LEU A 137 -15.29 -1.72 -10.75
CA LEU A 137 -15.84 -0.38 -10.58
C LEU A 137 -17.37 -0.39 -10.63
N GLU A 138 -17.97 -1.12 -11.56
CA GLU A 138 -19.43 -1.30 -11.61
C GLU A 138 -19.98 -1.90 -10.32
N MET A 139 -19.35 -2.96 -9.80
CA MET A 139 -19.76 -3.60 -8.55
C MET A 139 -19.70 -2.62 -7.37
N ILE A 140 -18.62 -1.83 -7.27
CA ILE A 140 -18.46 -0.79 -6.25
C ILE A 140 -19.53 0.31 -6.39
N CYS A 141 -19.82 0.74 -7.62
CA CYS A 141 -20.84 1.76 -7.89
C CYS A 141 -22.25 1.30 -7.55
N GLN A 142 -22.56 0.00 -7.70
CA GLN A 142 -23.88 -0.56 -7.43
C GLN A 142 -24.10 -0.91 -5.95
N ALA A 143 -23.05 -1.22 -5.20
CA ALA A 143 -23.16 -1.59 -3.80
C ALA A 143 -23.58 -0.39 -2.91
N PRO A 144 -24.49 -0.55 -1.93
CA PRO A 144 -24.80 0.52 -0.97
C PRO A 144 -23.60 0.84 -0.09
N LEU A 145 -23.56 2.03 0.50
CA LEU A 145 -22.55 2.33 1.52
C LEU A 145 -22.81 1.51 2.80
N ARG A 146 -21.74 1.13 3.51
CA ARG A 146 -21.82 0.44 4.80
C ARG A 146 -22.12 1.37 5.97
N PHE A 147 -21.70 2.62 5.82
CA PHE A 147 -21.85 3.69 6.81
C PHE A 147 -21.78 5.04 6.09
N GLU A 148 -22.23 6.10 6.76
CA GLU A 148 -22.20 7.45 6.23
C GLU A 148 -20.75 7.96 6.04
N PRO A 149 -20.44 8.69 4.96
CA PRO A 149 -19.10 9.23 4.77
C PRO A 149 -18.72 10.26 5.84
N GLY A 150 -17.48 10.17 6.34
CA GLY A 150 -16.93 11.04 7.39
C GLY A 150 -16.64 10.30 8.68
#